data_AF-A0A538QY02-F1
#
_entry.id   AF-A0A538QY02-F1
#
_cell.length_a   1.000
_cell.length_b   1.000
_cell.length_c   1.000
_cell.angle_alpha   90.00
_cell.angle_beta   90.00
_cell.angle_gamma   90.00
#
_symmetry.space_group_name_H-M   'P 1'
#
loop_
_entity.id
_entity.type
_entity.pdbx_description
1 polymer ?
#
loop_
_entity_poly.entity_id
_entity_poly.type
_entity_poly.pdbx_seq_one_letter_code
_entity_poly.pdbx_strand_id
1 'polypeptide(L)'
;MLGQRLEMAALCYGPLYSVAEVRQRVGDTLPRRLGYVRGASLEPIETYASPIPDEALLKYDDAARTGLFSKFWVATPTYYQERQVDPWIVAEVDGSDRWAVIARWDV
;
A
#
# COMPACT_ATOMS: atom_id res chain seq x y z
N MET A 1 -2.98 -13.90 -18.68
CA MET A 1 -2.08 -14.83 -17.99
C MET A 1 -1.78 -14.27 -16.60
N LEU A 2 -2.46 -14.78 -15.57
CA LEU A 2 -2.33 -14.25 -14.20
C LEU A 2 -0.95 -14.53 -13.58
N GLY A 3 -0.42 -15.74 -13.79
CA GLY A 3 0.88 -16.15 -13.26
C GLY A 3 2.02 -15.23 -13.69
N GLN A 4 2.10 -14.93 -15.00
CA GLN A 4 3.12 -14.00 -15.53
C GLN A 4 2.99 -12.59 -14.96
N ARG A 5 1.76 -12.12 -14.72
CA ARG A 5 1.51 -10.81 -14.13
C ARG A 5 1.96 -10.74 -12.68
N LEU A 6 1.68 -11.79 -11.89
CA LEU A 6 2.15 -11.91 -10.50
C LEU A 6 3.67 -11.97 -10.44
N GLU A 7 4.30 -12.73 -11.32
CA GLU A 7 5.77 -12.82 -11.41
C GLU A 7 6.39 -11.46 -11.76
N MET A 8 5.85 -10.77 -12.77
CA MET A 8 6.33 -9.44 -13.15
C MET A 8 6.13 -8.42 -12.03
N ALA A 9 4.97 -8.42 -11.38
CA ALA A 9 4.72 -7.53 -10.25
C ALA A 9 5.69 -7.81 -9.10
N ALA A 10 5.98 -9.08 -8.81
CA ALA A 10 6.93 -9.46 -7.76
C ALA A 10 8.38 -9.03 -8.10
N LEU A 11 8.77 -9.14 -9.37
CA LEU A 11 10.08 -8.72 -9.86
C LEU A 11 10.27 -7.20 -9.78
N CYS A 12 9.25 -6.43 -10.18
CA CYS A 12 9.36 -4.97 -10.25
C CYS A 12 9.13 -4.27 -8.91
N TYR A 13 8.25 -4.81 -8.05
CA TYR A 13 7.78 -4.13 -6.83
C TYR A 13 8.10 -4.90 -5.55
N GLY A 14 8.81 -6.02 -5.66
CA GLY A 14 9.19 -6.85 -4.52
C GLY A 14 8.06 -7.78 -4.06
N PRO A 15 8.10 -8.28 -2.81
CA PRO A 15 7.17 -9.31 -2.38
C PRO A 15 5.71 -8.84 -2.43
N LEU A 16 4.84 -9.75 -2.86
CA LEU A 16 3.40 -9.52 -2.90
C LEU A 16 2.74 -10.04 -1.62
N TYR A 17 1.76 -9.30 -1.13
CA TYR A 17 1.12 -9.55 0.16
C TYR A 17 -0.38 -9.76 0.00
N SER A 18 -0.99 -10.50 0.91
CA SER A 18 -2.42 -10.38 1.15
C SER A 18 -2.75 -9.01 1.77
N VAL A 19 -4.00 -8.57 1.68
CA VAL A 19 -4.44 -7.32 2.31
C VAL A 19 -4.25 -7.33 3.84
N ALA A 20 -4.33 -8.50 4.48
CA ALA A 20 -4.10 -8.64 5.91
C ALA A 20 -2.63 -8.40 6.28
N GLU A 21 -1.71 -8.96 5.48
CA GLU A 21 -0.27 -8.73 5.64
C GLU A 21 0.11 -7.27 5.37
N VAL A 22 -0.53 -6.61 4.40
CA VAL A 22 -0.37 -5.16 4.19
C VAL A 22 -0.75 -4.39 5.46
N ARG A 23 -1.95 -4.63 6.01
CA ARG A 23 -2.41 -3.95 7.24
C ARG A 23 -1.46 -4.16 8.41
N GLN A 24 -0.96 -5.38 8.58
CA GLN A 24 -0.01 -5.70 9.63
C GLN A 24 1.31 -4.95 9.43
N ARG A 25 1.89 -4.99 8.23
CA ARG A 25 3.17 -4.34 7.91
C ARG A 25 3.12 -2.82 8.05
N VAL A 26 2.03 -2.21 7.57
CA VAL A 26 1.80 -0.77 7.71
C VAL A 26 1.62 -0.42 9.19
N GLY A 27 0.87 -1.20 9.95
CA GLY A 27 0.74 -0.99 11.40
C GLY A 27 2.06 -1.20 12.16
N ASP A 28 2.94 -2.08 11.67
CA ASP A 28 4.23 -2.38 12.30
C ASP A 28 5.25 -1.23 12.20
N THR A 29 5.03 -0.22 11.35
CA THR A 29 5.84 1.01 11.33
C THR A 29 5.66 1.84 12.59
N LEU A 30 4.50 1.72 13.25
CA LEU A 30 4.22 2.44 14.47
C LEU A 30 4.95 1.82 15.66
N PRO A 31 5.53 2.65 16.56
CA PRO A 31 6.10 2.18 17.81
C PRO A 31 5.11 1.33 18.63
N ARG A 32 5.61 0.37 19.41
CA ARG A 32 4.74 -0.36 20.33
C ARG A 32 4.37 0.55 21.51
N ARG A 33 3.08 0.61 21.85
CA ARG A 33 2.54 1.30 23.02
C ARG A 33 1.65 0.34 23.80
N LEU A 34 1.84 0.26 25.11
CA LEU A 34 1.08 -0.65 25.96
C LEU A 34 -0.41 -0.25 25.94
N GLY A 35 -1.29 -1.21 25.67
CA GLY A 35 -2.72 -0.95 25.57
C GLY A 35 -3.17 -0.29 24.25
N TYR A 36 -2.37 -0.34 23.18
CA TYR A 36 -2.77 0.12 21.86
C TYR A 36 -2.68 -1.00 20.80
N VAL A 37 -3.73 -1.12 19.99
CA VAL A 37 -3.76 -2.03 18.83
C VAL A 37 -3.28 -1.28 17.60
N ARG A 38 -2.28 -1.81 16.90
CA ARG A 38 -1.76 -1.26 15.64
C ARG A 38 -2.50 -1.88 14.45
N GLY A 39 -2.72 -1.10 13.41
CA GLY A 39 -3.32 -1.56 12.17
C GLY A 39 -3.10 -0.57 11.04
N ALA A 40 -3.96 -0.64 10.03
CA ALA A 40 -3.99 0.34 8.96
C ALA A 40 -5.42 0.55 8.44
N SER A 41 -5.75 1.80 8.14
CA SER A 41 -6.91 2.13 7.32
C SER A 41 -6.52 2.11 5.85
N LEU A 42 -7.37 1.55 5.00
CA LEU A 42 -7.17 1.49 3.55
C LEU A 42 -8.24 2.35 2.89
N GLU A 43 -7.83 3.24 2.01
CA GLU A 43 -8.71 4.16 1.28
C GLU A 43 -8.31 4.18 -0.21
N PRO A 44 -9.27 4.17 -1.15
CA PRO A 44 -8.97 4.38 -2.57
C PRO A 44 -8.17 5.65 -2.80
N ILE A 45 -7.15 5.58 -3.65
CA ILE A 45 -6.29 6.74 -3.91
C ILE A 45 -7.09 7.90 -4.53
N GLU A 46 -8.17 7.60 -5.24
CA GLU A 46 -9.07 8.56 -5.88
C GLU A 46 -9.90 9.36 -4.86
N THR A 47 -10.11 8.82 -3.66
CA THR A 47 -10.88 9.48 -2.59
C THR A 47 -10.01 9.95 -1.44
N TYR A 48 -8.71 9.65 -1.46
CA TYR A 48 -7.78 10.04 -0.40
C TYR A 48 -7.63 11.56 -0.33
N ALA A 49 -8.07 12.15 0.79
CA ALA A 49 -8.22 13.59 0.91
C ALA A 49 -6.93 14.35 1.28
N SER A 50 -5.90 13.65 1.79
CA SER A 50 -4.67 14.32 2.26
C SER A 50 -3.63 14.42 1.13
N PRO A 51 -2.71 15.40 1.20
CA PRO A 51 -1.65 15.53 0.21
C PRO A 51 -0.79 14.26 0.10
N ILE A 52 -0.48 13.89 -1.13
CA ILE A 52 0.47 12.82 -1.47
C ILE A 52 1.79 13.48 -1.91
N PRO A 53 2.94 13.11 -1.32
CA PRO A 53 4.25 13.61 -1.73
C PRO A 53 4.54 13.30 -3.19
N ASP A 54 5.21 14.23 -3.88
CA ASP A 54 5.51 14.12 -5.32
C ASP A 54 6.26 12.82 -5.66
N GLU A 55 7.20 12.38 -4.82
CA GLU A 55 7.94 11.13 -5.05
C GLU A 55 7.02 9.91 -5.02
N ALA A 56 6.03 9.90 -4.12
CA ALA A 56 5.06 8.81 -4.05
C ALA A 56 4.09 8.85 -5.23
N LEU A 57 3.69 10.04 -5.69
CA LEU A 57 2.90 10.22 -6.91
C LEU A 57 3.65 9.73 -8.15
N LEU A 58 4.95 10.01 -8.27
CA LEU A 58 5.76 9.54 -9.39
C LEU A 58 5.79 8.01 -9.46
N LYS A 59 6.05 7.35 -8.33
CA LYS A 59 6.04 5.87 -8.22
C LYS A 59 4.66 5.30 -8.56
N TYR A 60 3.59 5.97 -8.13
CA TYR A 60 2.22 5.63 -8.51
C TYR A 60 1.99 5.75 -10.03
N ASP A 61 2.37 6.86 -10.65
CA ASP A 61 2.16 7.09 -12.09
C ASP A 61 2.95 6.09 -12.95
N ASP A 62 4.16 5.73 -12.53
CA ASP A 62 4.94 4.66 -13.16
C ASP A 62 4.20 3.32 -13.04
N ALA A 63 3.71 2.98 -11.84
CA ALA A 63 2.98 1.73 -11.60
C ALA A 63 1.67 1.65 -12.37
N ALA A 64 0.88 2.73 -12.41
CA ALA A 64 -0.38 2.81 -13.15
C ALA A 64 -0.17 2.57 -14.66
N ARG A 65 0.91 3.10 -15.24
CA ARG A 65 1.24 2.92 -16.67
C ARG A 65 1.61 1.49 -17.05
N THR A 66 2.00 0.64 -16.10
CA THR A 66 2.37 -0.76 -16.40
C THR A 66 1.19 -1.64 -16.80
N GLY A 67 -0.04 -1.29 -16.40
CA GLY A 67 -1.21 -2.14 -16.58
C GLY A 67 -1.19 -3.43 -15.75
N LEU A 68 -0.30 -3.55 -14.77
CA LEU A 68 -0.23 -4.72 -13.87
C LEU A 68 -1.27 -4.70 -12.76
N PHE A 69 -1.82 -3.53 -12.43
CA PHE A 69 -2.64 -3.31 -11.24
C PHE A 69 -4.06 -2.87 -11.60
N SER A 70 -5.03 -3.31 -10.79
CA SER A 70 -6.45 -2.98 -10.97
C SER A 70 -6.96 -1.96 -9.96
N LYS A 71 -6.29 -1.81 -8.81
CA LYS A 71 -6.66 -0.88 -7.74
C LYS A 71 -5.44 -0.30 -7.07
N PHE A 72 -5.53 0.95 -6.63
CA PHE A 72 -4.52 1.63 -5.84
C PHE A 72 -5.15 2.20 -4.58
N TRP A 73 -4.61 1.84 -3.42
CA TRP A 73 -5.08 2.31 -2.12
C TRP A 73 -3.96 3.00 -1.37
N VAL A 74 -4.35 4.00 -0.57
CA VAL A 74 -3.49 4.59 0.45
C VAL A 74 -3.73 3.85 1.76
N ALA A 75 -2.69 3.18 2.26
CA ALA A 75 -2.67 2.49 3.53
C ALA A 75 -2.04 3.39 4.59
N THR A 76 -2.87 3.93 5.49
CA THR A 76 -2.42 4.80 6.57
C THR A 76 -2.32 4.00 7.87
N PRO A 77 -1.18 4.02 8.59
CA PRO A 77 -1.05 3.32 9.87
C PRO A 77 -2.06 3.86 10.88
N THR A 78 -2.57 2.99 11.76
CA THR A 78 -3.49 3.41 12.82
C THR A 78 -3.09 2.87 14.18
N TYR A 79 -3.35 3.67 15.21
CA TYR A 79 -3.63 3.14 16.55
C TYR A 79 -5.14 3.07 16.71
N TYR A 80 -5.68 1.87 16.91
CA TYR A 80 -7.13 1.62 16.83
C TYR A 80 -7.70 2.14 15.49
N GLN A 81 -8.56 3.16 15.53
CA GLN A 81 -9.15 3.81 14.37
C GLN A 81 -8.49 5.16 14.04
N GLU A 82 -7.54 5.61 14.85
CA GLU A 82 -6.89 6.92 14.69
C GLU A 82 -5.75 6.82 13.68
N ARG A 83 -5.91 7.48 12.53
CA ARG A 83 -4.91 7.57 11.46
C ARG A 83 -3.66 8.29 11.97
N GLN A 84 -2.50 7.74 11.63
CA GLN A 84 -1.18 8.27 11.97
C GLN A 84 -0.47 8.76 10.71
N VAL A 85 0.75 9.26 10.87
CA VAL A 85 1.61 9.72 9.78
C VAL A 85 2.18 8.55 8.96
N ASP A 86 2.89 8.89 7.88
CA ASP A 86 3.62 8.00 6.98
C ASP A 86 2.78 6.92 6.26
N PRO A 87 1.74 7.32 5.48
CA PRO A 87 0.99 6.40 4.64
C PRO A 87 1.82 5.74 3.54
N TRP A 88 1.31 4.62 3.03
CA TRP A 88 1.88 3.88 1.92
C TRP A 88 0.90 3.84 0.76
N ILE A 89 1.38 3.81 -0.48
CA ILE A 89 0.57 3.43 -1.64
C ILE A 89 0.77 1.94 -1.88
N VAL A 90 -0.33 1.21 -1.99
CA VAL A 90 -0.35 -0.22 -2.29
C VAL A 90 -1.29 -0.48 -3.47
N ALA A 91 -0.98 -1.49 -4.27
CA ALA A 91 -1.76 -1.79 -5.47
C ALA A 91 -2.07 -3.27 -5.62
N GLU A 92 -3.32 -3.59 -5.96
CA GLU A 92 -3.77 -4.96 -6.22
C GLU A 92 -3.36 -5.38 -7.63
N VAL A 93 -2.64 -6.50 -7.75
CA VAL A 93 -2.30 -7.07 -9.05
C VAL A 93 -3.57 -7.56 -9.73
N ASP A 94 -3.81 -7.08 -10.96
CA ASP A 94 -5.04 -7.33 -11.69
C ASP A 94 -5.36 -8.83 -11.80
N GLY A 95 -6.60 -9.20 -11.46
CA GLY A 95 -7.09 -10.59 -11.45
C GLY A 95 -6.60 -11.44 -10.27
N SER A 96 -6.02 -10.85 -9.23
CA SER A 96 -5.60 -11.55 -8.00
C SER A 96 -6.08 -10.86 -6.72
N ASP A 97 -5.76 -11.45 -5.56
CA ASP A 97 -5.90 -10.87 -4.22
C ASP A 97 -4.55 -10.41 -3.63
N ARG A 98 -3.53 -10.26 -4.48
CA ARG A 98 -2.15 -9.96 -4.10
C ARG A 98 -1.82 -8.49 -4.32
N TRP A 99 -1.19 -7.91 -3.31
CA TRP A 99 -0.92 -6.48 -3.21
C TRP A 99 0.59 -6.21 -3.20
N ALA A 100 1.02 -5.29 -4.04
CA ALA A 100 2.37 -4.75 -4.03
C ALA A 100 2.44 -3.46 -3.20
N VAL A 101 3.60 -3.17 -2.62
CA VAL A 101 3.90 -1.84 -2.07
C VAL A 101 4.51 -1.01 -3.18
N ILE A 102 3.85 0.10 -3.54
CA ILE A 102 4.27 0.97 -4.64
C ILE A 102 5.14 2.11 -4.11
N ALA A 103 4.71 2.72 -3.01
CA ALA A 103 5.44 3.82 -2.39
C ALA A 103 5.20 3.83 -0.88
N ARG A 104 6.13 4.44 -0.16
CA ARG A 104 6.02 4.81 1.25
C ARG A 104 6.34 6.29 1.35
N TRP A 105 5.73 6.99 2.29
CA TRP A 105 6.17 8.34 2.58
C TRP A 105 7.53 8.19 3.24
N ASP A 106 8.56 8.71 2.58
CA ASP A 106 9.89 8.79 3.17
C ASP A 106 9.90 9.98 4.13
N VAL A 107 10.34 9.75 5.37
CA VAL A 107 10.61 10.79 6.37
C VAL A 107 12.11 11.09 6.38
#